data_AF-A0A954R5C2-F1
#
_entry.id   AF-A0A954R5C2-F1
#
_cell.length_a   1.000
_cell.length_b   1.000
_cell.length_c   1.000
_cell.angle_alpha   90.00
_cell.angle_beta   90.00
_cell.angle_gamma   90.00
#
_symmetry.space_group_name_H-M   'P 1'
#
loop_
_entity.id
_entity.type
_entity.pdbx_description
1 polymer ?
#
loop_
_entity_poly.entity_id
_entity_poly.type
_entity_poly.pdbx_seq_one_letter_code
_entity_poly.pdbx_strand_id
1 'polypeptide(L)'
;MLHLIFLTVFASLLWAISGDQGLAQDVPVSTAVVQADRIQPWSKNPRYWQYKGQPVMLLGGSQDDNLFQIPNLKEHLDEIRAAGGNYIRNTMSARLDFGFEVAEFKQLPNGKYGLDQCFVGPSCREFAEQRVQAA
;
A
#
# COMPACT_ATOMS: atom_id res chain seq x y z
N MET A 1 58.67 21.48 -28.57
CA MET A 1 57.72 22.42 -27.94
C MET A 1 56.42 22.49 -28.76
N LEU A 2 55.82 21.34 -29.08
CA LEU A 2 54.53 21.23 -29.80
C LEU A 2 53.87 19.85 -29.59
N HIS A 3 54.16 19.18 -28.45
CA HIS A 3 53.60 17.87 -28.08
C HIS A 3 53.06 17.83 -26.64
N LEU A 4 53.00 18.98 -25.97
CA LEU A 4 52.64 19.08 -24.55
C LEU A 4 51.39 19.94 -24.30
N ILE A 5 50.50 20.06 -25.30
CA ILE A 5 49.22 20.79 -25.19
C ILE A 5 48.02 19.86 -25.49
N PHE A 6 48.23 18.65 -26.00
CA PHE A 6 47.14 17.73 -26.36
C PHE A 6 46.69 16.78 -25.24
N LEU A 7 47.34 16.78 -24.07
CA LEU A 7 47.06 15.83 -22.98
C LEU A 7 46.26 16.41 -21.81
N THR A 8 45.92 17.71 -21.83
CA THR A 8 45.13 18.35 -20.76
C THR A 8 43.66 18.58 -21.10
N VAL A 9 43.22 18.26 -22.33
CA VAL A 9 41.80 18.40 -22.73
C VAL A 9 41.01 17.09 -22.52
N PHE A 10 41.67 15.94 -22.41
CA PHE A 10 40.99 14.64 -22.26
C PHE A 10 40.70 14.20 -20.82
N ALA A 11 41.26 14.86 -19.80
CA ALA A 11 40.99 14.54 -18.40
C ALA A 11 39.69 15.21 -17.87
N SER A 12 39.12 16.15 -18.61
CA SER A 12 37.88 16.85 -18.25
C SER A 12 36.63 16.25 -18.90
N LEU A 13 36.79 15.26 -19.79
CA LEU A 13 35.68 14.60 -20.51
C LEU A 13 35.40 13.17 -20.01
N LEU A 14 36.05 12.74 -18.92
CA LEU A 14 35.77 11.49 -18.22
C LEU A 14 35.05 11.69 -16.88
N TRP A 15 34.72 12.95 -16.53
CA TRP A 15 33.85 13.28 -15.38
C TRP A 15 32.38 13.45 -15.78
N ALA A 16 31.98 12.87 -16.92
CA ALA A 16 30.62 12.96 -17.47
C ALA A 16 29.94 11.58 -17.67
N ILE A 17 30.59 10.47 -17.29
CA ILE A 17 30.06 9.11 -17.46
C ILE A 17 30.24 8.29 -16.18
N SER A 18 29.94 8.89 -15.03
CA SER A 18 29.92 8.16 -13.76
C SER A 18 28.79 8.68 -12.90
N GLY A 19 27.65 8.02 -13.05
CA GLY A 19 26.66 7.82 -12.00
C GLY A 19 26.14 9.09 -11.35
N ASP A 20 25.00 9.54 -11.85
CA ASP A 20 23.97 10.16 -11.03
C ASP A 20 23.71 9.24 -9.82
N GLN A 21 24.47 9.42 -8.75
CA GLN A 21 24.15 8.89 -7.44
C GLN A 21 22.99 9.75 -6.94
N GLY A 22 21.79 9.40 -7.39
CA GLY A 22 20.54 9.80 -6.78
C GLY A 22 20.52 9.26 -5.35
N LEU A 23 21.23 9.95 -4.46
CA LEU A 23 21.03 9.83 -3.04
C LEU A 23 19.60 10.29 -2.81
N ALA A 24 18.71 9.32 -2.65
CA ALA A 24 17.43 9.53 -2.01
C ALA A 24 17.70 10.36 -0.75
N GLN A 25 17.33 11.64 -0.81
CA GLN A 25 17.31 12.46 0.38
C GLN A 25 16.22 11.85 1.25
N ASP A 26 16.62 11.07 2.25
CA ASP A 26 15.75 10.66 3.34
C ASP A 26 15.26 11.95 4.00
N VAL A 27 14.11 12.45 3.54
CA VAL A 27 13.44 13.58 4.18
C VAL A 27 13.19 13.13 5.61
N PRO A 28 13.75 13.81 6.63
CA PRO A 28 13.51 13.46 8.01
C PRO A 28 12.05 13.78 8.32
N VAL A 29 11.17 12.82 8.08
CA VAL A 29 9.79 12.90 8.51
C VAL A 29 9.81 12.84 10.03
N SER A 30 9.51 13.97 10.67
CA SER A 30 9.37 14.03 12.13
C SER A 30 8.39 12.97 12.61
N THR A 31 8.90 11.97 13.33
CA THR A 31 8.13 10.85 13.88
C THR A 31 7.00 11.31 14.80
N ALA A 32 7.15 12.49 15.42
CA ALA A 32 6.12 13.11 16.25
C ALA A 32 4.90 13.59 15.45
N VAL A 33 5.09 14.11 14.23
CA VAL A 33 3.99 14.52 13.34
C VAL A 33 3.25 13.29 12.81
N VAL A 34 3.99 12.24 12.46
CA VAL A 34 3.43 10.95 12.02
C VAL A 34 2.59 10.27 13.10
N GLN A 35 2.85 10.53 14.38
CA GLN A 35 2.06 10.01 15.50
C GLN A 35 0.74 10.76 15.68
N ALA A 36 0.75 12.09 15.56
CA ALA A 36 -0.44 12.92 15.80
C ALA A 36 -1.57 12.64 14.78
N ASP A 37 -1.21 12.32 13.54
CA ASP A 37 -2.14 12.07 12.44
C ASP A 37 -2.68 10.63 12.37
N ARG A 38 -2.40 9.79 13.36
CA ARG A 38 -2.93 8.42 13.45
C ARG A 38 -4.15 8.34 14.35
N ILE A 39 -4.95 7.30 14.15
CA ILE A 39 -5.91 6.87 15.16
C ILE A 39 -5.13 6.36 16.38
N GLN A 40 -5.47 6.86 17.55
CA GLN A 40 -4.79 6.54 18.82
C GLN A 40 -5.76 6.72 19.99
N PRO A 41 -5.45 6.18 21.20
CA PRO A 41 -6.27 6.45 22.38
C PRO A 41 -6.41 7.96 22.65
N TRP A 42 -7.60 8.41 23.02
CA TRP A 42 -7.85 9.81 23.32
C TRP A 42 -7.24 10.21 24.66
N SER A 43 -6.41 11.25 24.67
CA SER A 43 -5.61 11.63 25.85
C SER A 43 -6.45 12.01 27.09
N LYS A 44 -7.66 12.55 26.90
CA LYS A 44 -8.56 12.93 28.01
C LYS A 44 -9.34 11.74 28.59
N ASN A 45 -9.57 10.69 27.81
CA ASN A 45 -10.21 9.46 28.26
C ASN A 45 -9.78 8.28 27.37
N PRO A 46 -8.79 7.48 27.82
CA PRO A 46 -8.19 6.40 27.02
C PRO A 46 -9.12 5.25 26.64
N ARG A 47 -10.38 5.24 27.11
CA ARG A 47 -11.41 4.28 26.65
C ARG A 47 -11.97 4.63 25.27
N TYR A 48 -11.70 5.82 24.77
CA TYR A 48 -12.12 6.30 23.45
C TYR A 48 -10.92 6.53 22.52
N TRP A 49 -11.20 6.71 21.24
CA TRP A 49 -10.20 7.00 20.21
C TRP A 49 -10.15 8.48 19.86
N GLN A 50 -9.04 8.92 19.29
CA GLN A 50 -8.90 10.22 18.64
C GLN A 50 -8.28 10.07 17.25
N TYR A 51 -8.60 11.01 16.35
CA TYR A 51 -7.93 11.20 15.06
C TYR A 51 -7.69 12.69 14.86
N LYS A 52 -6.45 13.07 14.51
CA LYS A 52 -6.04 14.49 14.39
C LYS A 52 -6.38 15.33 15.63
N GLY A 53 -6.18 14.75 16.81
CA GLY A 53 -6.46 15.36 18.11
C GLY A 53 -7.94 15.49 18.50
N GLN A 54 -8.88 15.06 17.66
CA GLN A 54 -10.32 15.10 17.95
C GLN A 54 -10.83 13.73 18.39
N PRO A 55 -11.64 13.64 19.46
CA PRO A 55 -12.26 12.38 19.86
C PRO A 55 -13.13 11.82 18.73
N VAL A 56 -13.06 10.51 18.50
CA VAL A 56 -13.81 9.81 17.45
C VAL A 56 -14.32 8.48 17.97
N MET A 57 -15.56 8.14 17.59
CA MET A 57 -16.10 6.79 17.75
C MET A 57 -15.83 6.02 16.47
N LEU A 58 -15.20 4.85 16.56
CA LEU A 58 -15.00 3.97 15.42
C LEU A 58 -16.28 3.17 15.20
N LEU A 59 -17.04 3.56 14.17
CA LEU A 59 -18.28 2.90 13.78
C LEU A 59 -18.04 2.20 12.44
N GLY A 60 -18.34 0.91 12.41
CA GLY A 60 -18.12 0.09 11.24
C GLY A 60 -19.09 -1.08 11.17
N GLY A 61 -19.08 -1.73 10.01
CA GLY A 61 -19.82 -2.95 9.74
C GLY A 61 -19.26 -3.57 8.46
N SER A 62 -19.53 -4.85 8.27
CA SER A 62 -19.29 -5.53 7.00
C SER A 62 -20.23 -6.73 6.88
N GLN A 63 -20.66 -7.05 5.65
CA GLN A 63 -21.44 -8.25 5.37
C GLN A 63 -20.60 -9.52 5.42
N ASP A 64 -19.28 -9.39 5.24
CA ASP A 64 -18.29 -10.47 5.23
C ASP A 64 -17.02 -10.02 5.98
N ASP A 65 -16.21 -10.97 6.46
CA ASP A 65 -14.97 -10.64 7.16
C ASP A 65 -13.82 -10.38 6.17
N ASN A 66 -13.81 -11.00 4.99
CA ASN A 66 -12.90 -10.71 3.88
C ASN A 66 -13.52 -9.69 2.92
N LEU A 67 -13.88 -8.53 3.48
CA LEU A 67 -14.64 -7.46 2.83
C LEU A 67 -14.13 -7.11 1.43
N PHE A 68 -12.82 -7.05 1.19
CA PHE A 68 -12.28 -6.63 -0.12
C PHE A 68 -12.50 -7.63 -1.27
N GLN A 69 -13.01 -8.83 -0.99
CA GLN A 69 -13.27 -9.85 -2.02
C GLN A 69 -14.75 -9.97 -2.41
N ILE A 70 -15.66 -9.30 -1.70
CA ILE A 70 -17.10 -9.37 -2.03
C ILE A 70 -17.38 -8.74 -3.42
N PRO A 71 -18.36 -9.27 -4.17
CA PRO A 71 -18.65 -8.79 -5.52
C PRO A 71 -19.23 -7.35 -5.57
N ASN A 72 -19.95 -6.92 -4.54
CA ASN A 72 -20.63 -5.62 -4.43
C ASN A 72 -19.92 -4.66 -3.46
N LEU A 73 -18.58 -4.67 -3.44
CA LEU A 73 -17.77 -3.95 -2.47
C LEU A 73 -18.12 -2.46 -2.41
N LYS A 74 -18.22 -1.80 -3.55
CA LYS A 74 -18.48 -0.36 -3.62
C LYS A 74 -19.84 0.00 -3.04
N GLU A 75 -20.89 -0.70 -3.47
CA GLU A 75 -22.26 -0.49 -2.97
C GLU A 75 -22.30 -0.68 -1.46
N HIS A 76 -21.62 -1.70 -0.96
CA HIS A 76 -21.58 -1.97 0.47
C HIS A 76 -20.80 -0.90 1.26
N LEU A 77 -19.71 -0.36 0.71
CA LEU A 77 -19.00 0.78 1.31
C LEU A 77 -19.86 2.05 1.30
N ASP A 78 -20.63 2.28 0.24
CA ASP A 78 -21.59 3.39 0.16
C ASP A 78 -22.70 3.25 1.22
N GLU A 79 -23.21 2.04 1.47
CA GLU A 79 -24.17 1.75 2.54
C GLU A 79 -23.58 2.03 3.94
N ILE A 80 -22.38 1.53 4.22
CA ILE A 80 -21.68 1.76 5.50
C ILE A 80 -21.49 3.27 5.72
N ARG A 81 -21.08 3.99 4.67
CA ARG A 81 -20.91 5.45 4.71
C ARG A 81 -22.24 6.15 4.97
N ALA A 82 -23.32 5.76 4.28
CA ALA A 82 -24.64 6.33 4.44
C ALA A 82 -25.20 6.12 5.86
N ALA A 83 -24.85 5.01 6.51
CA ALA A 83 -25.17 4.72 7.90
C ALA A 83 -24.28 5.46 8.93
N GLY A 84 -23.31 6.26 8.48
CA GLY A 84 -22.39 7.01 9.35
C GLY A 84 -21.13 6.26 9.76
N GLY A 85 -20.82 5.13 9.12
CA GLY A 85 -19.60 4.37 9.33
C GLY A 85 -18.34 5.14 8.92
N ASN A 86 -17.27 4.97 9.70
CA ASN A 86 -15.97 5.64 9.52
C ASN A 86 -14.77 4.69 9.73
N TYR A 87 -15.04 3.39 9.90
CA TYR A 87 -14.06 2.36 10.16
C TYR A 87 -14.55 1.04 9.53
N ILE A 88 -13.64 0.28 8.94
CA ILE A 88 -13.91 -1.06 8.40
C ILE A 88 -12.89 -2.06 8.94
N ARG A 89 -13.29 -3.33 9.06
CA ARG A 89 -12.41 -4.44 9.41
C ARG A 89 -12.29 -5.36 8.20
N ASN A 90 -11.10 -5.93 8.01
CA ASN A 90 -10.87 -6.95 6.99
C ASN A 90 -10.00 -8.07 7.56
N THR A 91 -10.49 -9.29 7.50
CA THR A 91 -9.73 -10.53 7.71
C THR A 91 -9.03 -10.88 6.39
N MET A 92 -7.70 -10.94 6.41
CA MET A 92 -6.93 -11.48 5.28
C MET A 92 -7.02 -13.01 5.31
N SER A 93 -8.12 -13.54 4.79
CA SER A 93 -8.43 -14.97 4.71
C SER A 93 -7.99 -15.55 3.36
N ALA A 94 -7.52 -16.81 3.37
CA ALA A 94 -7.21 -17.58 2.17
C ALA A 94 -8.27 -18.67 1.89
N ARG A 95 -9.44 -18.58 2.52
CA ARG A 95 -10.55 -19.53 2.32
C ARG A 95 -11.24 -19.27 0.99
N LEU A 96 -11.77 -20.35 0.40
CA LEU A 96 -12.50 -20.35 -0.88
C LEU A 96 -13.87 -20.99 -0.60
N ASP A 97 -14.74 -20.28 0.11
CA ASP A 97 -15.97 -20.85 0.67
C ASP A 97 -17.21 -20.48 -0.17
N PHE A 98 -17.17 -19.36 -0.90
CA PHE A 98 -18.33 -18.80 -1.62
C PHE A 98 -18.12 -18.67 -3.14
N GLY A 99 -16.92 -18.95 -3.65
CA GLY A 99 -16.60 -19.00 -5.07
C GLY A 99 -16.32 -17.65 -5.72
N PHE A 100 -16.36 -16.54 -4.96
CA PHE A 100 -15.93 -15.22 -5.42
C PHE A 100 -14.51 -14.88 -4.93
N GLU A 101 -13.99 -15.64 -3.98
CA GLU A 101 -12.69 -15.42 -3.37
C GLU A 101 -11.58 -15.70 -4.38
N VAL A 102 -10.55 -14.87 -4.34
CA VAL A 102 -9.40 -14.94 -5.23
C VAL A 102 -8.17 -15.27 -4.40
N ALA A 103 -7.51 -16.37 -4.76
CA ALA A 103 -6.19 -16.67 -4.23
C ALA A 103 -5.16 -15.71 -4.83
N GLU A 104 -4.25 -15.22 -4.00
CA GLU A 104 -3.17 -14.30 -4.44
C GLU A 104 -2.29 -14.95 -5.52
N PHE A 105 -1.98 -16.23 -5.33
CA PHE A 105 -1.06 -16.98 -6.16
C PHE A 105 -1.78 -17.94 -7.10
N LYS A 106 -1.14 -18.23 -8.22
CA LYS A 106 -1.64 -19.21 -9.19
C LYS A 106 -1.54 -20.62 -8.61
N GLN A 107 -2.63 -21.37 -8.69
CA GLN A 107 -2.58 -22.81 -8.42
C GLN A 107 -1.95 -23.55 -9.60
N LEU A 108 -0.92 -24.34 -9.31
CA LEU A 108 -0.19 -25.15 -10.28
C LEU A 108 -0.91 -26.50 -10.53
N PRO A 109 -0.59 -27.22 -11.62
CA PRO A 109 -1.21 -28.52 -11.92
C PRO A 109 -1.01 -29.58 -10.83
N ASN A 110 0.00 -29.41 -9.96
CA ASN A 110 0.28 -30.29 -8.83
C ASN A 110 -0.56 -29.94 -7.58
N GLY A 111 -1.52 -29.01 -7.68
CA GLY A 111 -2.40 -28.58 -6.60
C GLY A 111 -1.79 -27.57 -5.62
N LYS A 112 -0.49 -27.25 -5.72
CA LYS A 112 0.20 -26.25 -4.89
C LYS A 112 0.13 -24.86 -5.52
N TYR A 113 0.38 -23.83 -4.71
CA TYR A 113 0.48 -22.45 -5.19
C TYR A 113 1.91 -22.11 -5.60
N GLY A 114 2.07 -21.50 -6.77
CA GLY A 114 3.34 -20.93 -7.24
C GLY A 114 3.54 -19.54 -6.68
N LEU A 115 4.39 -19.37 -5.67
CA LEU A 115 4.60 -18.09 -4.98
C LEU A 115 5.31 -17.02 -5.84
N ASP A 116 5.80 -17.42 -7.01
CA ASP A 116 6.41 -16.59 -8.04
C ASP A 116 5.43 -16.21 -9.17
N GLN A 117 4.19 -16.70 -9.11
CA GLN A 117 3.17 -16.54 -10.14
C GLN A 117 1.85 -16.06 -9.54
N CYS A 118 1.38 -14.91 -9.99
CA CYS A 118 0.14 -14.32 -9.49
C CYS A 118 -1.07 -14.86 -10.26
N PHE A 119 -2.23 -14.89 -9.61
CA PHE A 119 -3.46 -15.41 -10.23
C PHE A 119 -3.94 -14.52 -11.41
N VAL A 120 -3.71 -13.20 -11.33
CA VAL A 120 -4.07 -12.23 -12.38
C VAL A 120 -2.94 -11.20 -12.56
N GLY A 121 -2.53 -10.94 -13.82
CA GLY A 121 -1.57 -9.88 -14.15
C GLY A 121 -0.08 -10.25 -14.01
N PRO A 122 0.84 -9.35 -14.40
CA PRO A 122 2.29 -9.60 -14.36
C PRO A 122 2.88 -9.48 -12.95
N SER A 123 2.15 -8.90 -11.98
CA SER A 123 2.54 -8.87 -10.57
C SER A 123 1.36 -8.86 -9.60
N CYS A 124 1.56 -9.41 -8.40
CA CYS A 124 0.53 -9.59 -7.37
C CYS A 124 0.08 -8.24 -6.78
N ARG A 125 1.01 -7.28 -6.73
CA ARG A 125 0.75 -5.91 -6.25
C ARG A 125 -0.25 -5.16 -7.15
N GLU A 126 -0.09 -5.22 -8.47
CA GLU A 126 -0.93 -4.46 -9.39
C GLU A 126 -2.39 -4.91 -9.34
N PHE A 127 -2.64 -6.21 -9.13
CA PHE A 127 -4.01 -6.72 -8.98
C PHE A 127 -4.68 -6.21 -7.70
N ALA A 128 -3.97 -6.23 -6.56
CA ALA A 128 -4.48 -5.68 -5.30
C ALA A 128 -4.83 -4.19 -5.42
N GLU A 129 -3.97 -3.41 -6.10
CA GLU A 129 -4.18 -1.98 -6.32
C GLU A 129 -5.42 -1.69 -7.20
N GLN A 130 -5.67 -2.49 -8.24
CA GLN A 130 -6.85 -2.33 -9.10
C GLN A 130 -8.16 -2.55 -8.34
N ARG A 131 -8.22 -3.51 -7.41
CA ARG A 131 -9.45 -3.76 -6.63
C ARG A 131 -9.75 -2.66 -5.63
N VAL A 132 -8.71 -2.04 -5.05
CA VAL A 132 -8.87 -0.86 -4.19
C VAL A 132 -9.34 0.35 -5.00
N GLN A 133 -8.83 0.55 -6.22
CA GLN A 133 -9.27 1.66 -7.09
C GLN A 133 -10.70 1.50 -7.62
N ALA A 134 -11.20 0.26 -7.71
CA ALA A 134 -12.56 -0.04 -8.13
C ALA A 134 -13.61 0.16 -7.02
N ALA A 135 -13.17 0.39 -5.77
CA ALA A 135 -14.01 0.61 -4.59
C ALA A 135 -14.18 2.11 -4.31
#